data_AF-A0A250X2Y0-F1
#
_entry.id   AF-A0A250X2Y0-F1
#
_cell.length_a   1.000
_cell.length_b   1.000
_cell.length_c   1.000
_cell.angle_alpha   90.00
_cell.angle_beta   90.00
_cell.angle_gamma   90.00
#
_symmetry.space_group_name_H-M   'P 1'
#
loop_
_entity.id
_entity.type
_entity.pdbx_description
1 polymer ?
#
loop_
_entity_poly.entity_id
_entity_poly.type
_entity_poly.pdbx_seq_one_letter_code
_entity_poly.pdbx_strand_id
1 'polypeptide(L)'
;MNMHSSVCTLTSVSLTPRFRPVTPRCNQQNSCAVRESLVPTTLKEMEDNPVAEPIVKQSEMTRLERIQRQRALDKLSLPQFEAMCQAQGVPDLCRSATKTLQLNIGLYCNQACTHCHVESSPKRTEMMDHATAEACVRLMRSSPGILSVDITGGAPELNDQFRYLVTQARCLGLEVIDRCNLTVLLEPGQEDLPAFLAANKVQVVASLPCYGPTNVDKQRGAGVFDRSIEALKMLNALGYGCSGSEGLQLNLVYNPGGAFLAPAQAALEAAYREELRGLYGIEFNHLYCLNNMPIKRFADSLVRQGQMEQYMQLLVNSFNPQAGPGLMCRDTVSVGWDGRLYDCDFNQQLDMSLTDVSGLSTISTAIFESDRRISQRQTATEVTEIVPGIPNTTNEEDLGPNSNLLKSIHRSQAVPDQTKSLTVFDIASLAELEGRRIRSDNHCYGCMAGSGSSCTGAAVAS
;
A
#
# COMPACT_ATOMS: atom_id res chain seq x y z
N MET A 1 6.69 57.33 -63.42
CA MET A 1 5.63 56.44 -62.94
C MET A 1 5.63 56.51 -61.43
N ASN A 2 4.60 57.15 -60.86
CA ASN A 2 4.38 57.26 -59.41
C ASN A 2 3.99 55.90 -58.82
N MET A 3 4.31 55.65 -57.55
CA MET A 3 3.36 55.00 -56.63
C MET A 3 3.62 55.42 -55.17
N HIS A 4 2.56 56.01 -54.61
CA HIS A 4 2.33 56.22 -53.19
C HIS A 4 1.63 54.98 -52.59
N SER A 5 1.99 54.69 -51.35
CA SER A 5 1.21 54.20 -50.19
C SER A 5 -0.10 53.42 -50.41
N SER A 6 -0.22 52.27 -49.71
CA SER A 6 -1.43 52.00 -48.93
C SER A 6 -1.22 50.93 -47.85
N VAL A 7 -1.83 51.19 -46.70
CA VAL A 7 -1.93 50.39 -45.47
C VAL A 7 -2.92 49.24 -45.68
N CYS A 8 -2.69 48.06 -45.08
CA CYS A 8 -3.71 47.00 -45.02
C CYS A 8 -3.79 46.30 -43.65
N THR A 9 -4.91 46.61 -43.01
CA THR A 9 -5.71 46.00 -41.93
C THR A 9 -5.48 44.55 -41.47
N LEU A 10 -5.58 44.40 -40.15
CA LEU A 10 -5.83 43.18 -39.38
C LEU A 10 -7.20 42.56 -39.70
N THR A 11 -7.23 41.23 -39.90
CA THR A 11 -8.45 40.42 -39.75
C THR A 11 -8.14 39.17 -38.93
N SER A 12 -8.88 39.03 -37.84
CA SER A 12 -8.91 37.88 -36.93
C SER A 12 -9.45 36.63 -37.63
N VAL A 13 -8.70 35.53 -37.58
CA VAL A 13 -9.23 34.20 -37.93
C VAL A 13 -9.19 33.32 -36.69
N SER A 14 -10.38 33.05 -36.18
CA SER A 14 -10.68 32.08 -35.12
C SER A 14 -10.45 30.66 -35.65
N LEU A 15 -9.43 29.96 -35.13
CA LEU A 15 -9.22 28.53 -35.36
C LEU A 15 -9.80 27.73 -34.19
N THR A 16 -11.11 27.45 -34.24
CA THR A 16 -11.72 26.37 -33.46
C THR A 16 -11.61 25.05 -34.24
N PRO A 17 -10.98 23.99 -33.73
CA PRO A 17 -11.03 22.69 -34.38
C PRO A 17 -12.40 22.06 -34.15
N ARG A 18 -13.19 21.91 -35.22
CA ARG A 18 -14.44 21.14 -35.20
C ARG A 18 -14.09 19.66 -35.05
N PHE A 19 -14.21 19.11 -33.84
CA PHE A 19 -14.33 17.68 -33.64
C PHE A 19 -15.64 17.20 -34.28
N ARG A 20 -15.56 16.43 -35.37
CA ARG A 20 -16.70 15.63 -35.85
C ARG A 20 -16.71 14.33 -35.03
N PRO A 21 -17.81 13.98 -34.35
CA PRO A 21 -17.92 12.67 -33.71
C PRO A 21 -17.97 11.60 -34.81
N VAL A 22 -16.99 10.71 -34.79
CA VAL A 22 -17.02 9.47 -35.58
C VAL A 22 -17.95 8.52 -34.84
N THR A 23 -19.19 8.38 -35.32
CA THR A 23 -20.08 7.29 -34.89
C THR A 23 -19.55 5.97 -35.44
N PRO A 24 -19.21 4.98 -34.61
CA PRO A 24 -18.86 3.66 -35.11
C PRO A 24 -20.10 3.00 -35.71
N ARG A 25 -20.01 2.52 -36.96
CA ARG A 25 -21.01 1.60 -37.50
C ARG A 25 -20.92 0.30 -36.71
N CYS A 26 -21.86 0.10 -35.80
CA CYS A 26 -22.07 -1.15 -35.09
C CYS A 26 -22.55 -2.20 -36.10
N ASN A 27 -21.67 -3.17 -36.41
CA ASN A 27 -22.05 -4.37 -37.13
C ASN A 27 -21.28 -5.53 -36.50
N GLN A 28 -21.75 -6.01 -35.35
CA GLN A 28 -21.47 -7.36 -34.87
C GLN A 28 -22.41 -7.69 -33.70
N GLN A 29 -23.24 -8.70 -33.93
CA GLN A 29 -23.97 -9.43 -32.91
C GLN A 29 -22.96 -10.13 -31.99
N ASN A 30 -22.53 -9.46 -30.94
CA ASN A 30 -22.08 -10.11 -29.71
C ASN A 30 -23.08 -9.69 -28.65
N SER A 31 -23.89 -10.63 -28.18
CA SER A 31 -24.78 -10.42 -27.05
C SER A 31 -23.92 -10.01 -25.85
N CYS A 32 -23.92 -8.72 -25.51
CA CYS A 32 -23.45 -8.24 -24.23
C CYS A 32 -24.46 -8.72 -23.20
N ALA A 33 -24.34 -10.00 -22.80
CA ALA A 33 -25.11 -10.51 -21.68
C ALA A 33 -24.76 -9.62 -20.49
N VAL A 34 -25.76 -8.96 -19.92
CA VAL A 34 -25.60 -8.16 -18.71
C VAL A 34 -25.02 -9.11 -17.66
N ARG A 35 -23.77 -8.85 -17.25
CA ARG A 35 -23.06 -9.72 -16.33
C ARG A 35 -23.60 -9.48 -14.94
N GLU A 36 -23.75 -10.53 -14.16
CA GLU A 36 -24.11 -10.38 -12.76
C GLU A 36 -22.90 -9.83 -11.98
N SER A 37 -23.20 -8.94 -11.03
CA SER A 37 -22.20 -8.40 -10.10
C SER A 37 -21.63 -9.52 -9.24
N LEU A 38 -20.35 -9.44 -8.90
CA LEU A 38 -19.72 -10.37 -7.95
C LEU A 38 -20.15 -10.10 -6.50
N VAL A 39 -20.66 -8.89 -6.21
CA VAL A 39 -20.99 -8.42 -4.86
C VAL A 39 -21.93 -9.36 -4.10
N PRO A 40 -23.07 -9.82 -4.65
CA PRO A 40 -23.98 -10.72 -3.92
C PRO A 40 -23.30 -12.05 -3.52
N THR A 41 -22.48 -12.61 -4.41
CA THR A 41 -21.71 -13.83 -4.13
C THR A 41 -20.70 -13.58 -3.02
N THR A 42 -19.92 -12.49 -3.10
CA THR A 42 -18.95 -12.12 -2.07
C THR A 42 -19.61 -11.86 -0.72
N LEU A 43 -20.75 -11.18 -0.67
CA LEU A 43 -21.47 -10.94 0.58
C LEU A 43 -21.93 -12.25 1.22
N LYS A 44 -22.47 -13.18 0.42
CA LYS A 44 -22.85 -14.52 0.90
C LYS A 44 -21.65 -15.29 1.45
N GLU A 45 -20.52 -15.28 0.75
CA GLU A 45 -19.30 -15.94 1.23
C GLU A 45 -18.79 -15.35 2.56
N MET A 46 -18.91 -14.03 2.73
CA MET A 46 -18.56 -13.37 3.98
C MET A 46 -19.51 -13.75 5.12
N GLU A 47 -20.78 -14.05 4.83
CA GLU A 47 -21.74 -14.56 5.82
C GLU A 47 -21.43 -16.01 6.20
N ASP A 48 -21.13 -16.86 5.21
CA ASP A 48 -20.83 -18.29 5.40
C ASP A 48 -19.46 -18.51 6.07
N ASN A 49 -18.49 -17.67 5.74
CA ASN A 49 -17.14 -17.70 6.28
C ASN A 49 -16.79 -16.31 6.82
N PRO A 50 -17.25 -15.95 8.03
CA PRO A 50 -16.95 -14.65 8.60
C PRO A 50 -15.43 -14.47 8.71
N VAL A 51 -14.87 -13.75 7.74
CA VAL A 51 -13.63 -13.01 7.92
C VAL A 51 -13.96 -12.08 9.07
N ALA A 52 -13.19 -12.14 10.17
CA ALA A 52 -13.52 -11.40 11.38
C ALA A 52 -13.60 -9.91 11.04
N GLU A 53 -14.81 -9.40 10.78
CA GLU A 53 -15.03 -7.98 10.60
C GLU A 53 -14.88 -7.38 12.00
N PRO A 54 -13.96 -6.41 12.17
CA PRO A 54 -13.75 -5.86 13.48
C PRO A 54 -15.01 -5.15 13.95
N ILE A 55 -15.50 -5.56 15.11
CA ILE A 55 -16.60 -4.89 15.86
C ILE A 55 -16.12 -3.52 16.42
N VAL A 56 -14.85 -3.19 16.18
CA VAL A 56 -14.07 -2.16 16.87
C VAL A 56 -13.56 -1.14 15.86
N LYS A 57 -13.39 0.14 16.26
CA LYS A 57 -12.89 1.19 15.36
C LYS A 57 -11.52 0.83 14.77
N GLN A 58 -11.26 1.24 13.53
CA GLN A 58 -10.01 0.99 12.79
C GLN A 58 -8.74 1.31 13.62
N SER A 59 -8.77 2.40 14.39
CA SER A 59 -7.66 2.84 15.26
C SER A 59 -7.37 1.86 16.42
N GLU A 60 -8.42 1.25 16.98
CA GLU A 60 -8.28 0.27 18.07
C GLU A 60 -7.79 -1.08 17.52
N MET A 61 -8.22 -1.48 16.33
CA MET A 61 -7.69 -2.64 15.61
C MET A 61 -6.21 -2.50 15.33
N THR A 62 -5.79 -1.37 14.75
CA THR A 62 -4.39 -1.04 14.53
C THR A 62 -3.56 -1.19 15.82
N ARG A 63 -4.08 -0.70 16.96
CA ARG A 63 -3.40 -0.81 18.25
C ARG A 63 -3.27 -2.26 18.71
N LEU A 64 -4.32 -3.07 18.57
CA LEU A 64 -4.30 -4.48 18.93
C LEU A 64 -3.31 -5.26 18.06
N GLU A 65 -3.34 -5.05 16.75
CA GLU A 65 -2.41 -5.66 15.80
C GLU A 65 -0.95 -5.30 16.14
N ARG A 66 -0.69 -4.04 16.52
CA ARG A 66 0.64 -3.59 16.96
C ARG A 66 1.10 -4.33 18.21
N ILE A 67 0.23 -4.47 19.21
CA ILE A 67 0.53 -5.20 20.45
C ILE A 67 0.80 -6.67 20.15
N GLN A 68 0.04 -7.31 19.26
CA GLN A 68 0.24 -8.71 18.88
C GLN A 68 1.61 -8.94 18.23
N ARG A 69 1.99 -8.09 17.27
CA ARG A 69 3.33 -8.15 16.66
C ARG A 69 4.44 -7.93 17.69
N GLN A 70 4.28 -6.96 18.59
CA GLN A 70 5.27 -6.70 19.63
C GLN A 70 5.42 -7.90 20.58
N ARG A 71 4.31 -8.48 21.05
CA ARG A 71 4.32 -9.67 21.90
C ARG A 71 5.00 -10.86 21.24
N ALA A 72 4.79 -11.05 19.93
CA ALA A 72 5.42 -12.11 19.16
C ALA A 72 6.96 -11.97 19.16
N LEU A 73 7.48 -10.75 19.00
CA LEU A 73 8.91 -10.48 19.10
C LEU A 73 9.43 -10.66 20.53
N ASP A 74 8.74 -10.11 21.53
CA ASP A 74 9.15 -10.17 22.94
C ASP A 74 9.28 -11.62 23.43
N LYS A 75 8.30 -12.47 23.11
CA LYS A 75 8.29 -13.88 23.50
C LYS A 75 9.46 -14.66 22.92
N LEU A 76 9.90 -14.28 21.72
CA LEU A 76 11.03 -14.90 21.02
C LEU A 76 12.35 -14.16 21.30
N SER A 77 12.35 -13.12 22.12
CA SER A 77 13.51 -12.26 22.39
C SER A 77 14.14 -11.69 21.11
N LEU A 78 13.31 -11.32 20.13
CA LEU A 78 13.73 -10.74 18.86
C LEU A 78 13.77 -9.21 18.90
N PRO A 79 14.69 -8.58 18.16
CA PRO A 79 14.79 -7.13 18.14
C PRO A 79 13.56 -6.49 17.47
N GLN A 80 13.16 -5.33 17.98
CA GLN A 80 12.26 -4.44 17.24
C GLN A 80 12.92 -3.96 15.94
N PHE A 81 12.10 -3.58 14.96
CA PHE A 81 12.58 -3.20 13.64
C PHE A 81 13.67 -2.11 13.65
N GLU A 82 13.46 -1.02 14.39
CA GLU A 82 14.44 0.07 14.46
C GLU A 82 15.78 -0.38 15.09
N ALA A 83 15.71 -1.20 16.13
CA ALA A 83 16.92 -1.76 16.77
C ALA A 83 17.68 -2.69 15.81
N MET A 84 16.96 -3.47 14.99
CA MET A 84 17.59 -4.30 13.95
C MET A 84 18.23 -3.47 12.86
N CYS A 85 17.58 -2.40 12.39
CA CYS A 85 18.17 -1.45 11.45
C CYS A 85 19.49 -0.87 11.99
N GLN A 86 19.50 -0.40 13.24
CA GLN A 86 20.70 0.13 13.88
C GLN A 86 21.81 -0.93 14.00
N ALA A 87 21.46 -2.14 14.46
CA ALA A 87 22.41 -3.24 14.63
C ALA A 87 23.05 -3.69 13.30
N GLN A 88 22.32 -3.58 12.19
CA GLN A 88 22.79 -3.93 10.84
C GLN A 88 23.36 -2.73 10.06
N GLY A 89 23.51 -1.57 10.70
CA GLY A 89 24.07 -0.38 10.06
C GLY A 89 23.19 0.23 8.96
N VAL A 90 21.89 -0.04 8.98
CA VAL A 90 20.92 0.60 8.07
C VAL A 90 20.71 2.05 8.54
N PRO A 91 20.97 3.06 7.70
CA PRO A 91 20.74 4.46 8.05
C PRO A 91 19.27 4.73 8.39
N ASP A 92 19.02 5.82 9.12
CA ASP A 92 17.65 6.28 9.35
C ASP A 92 16.88 6.41 8.02
N LEU A 93 15.68 5.86 8.01
CA LEU A 93 14.80 5.94 6.85
C LEU A 93 14.23 7.36 6.78
N CYS A 94 14.81 8.18 5.92
CA CYS A 94 14.31 9.52 5.61
C CYS A 94 13.73 9.57 4.19
N ARG A 95 12.70 10.40 4.03
CA ARG A 95 12.05 10.68 2.75
C ARG A 95 13.03 11.38 1.80
N SER A 96 13.13 10.88 0.58
CA SER A 96 13.70 11.59 -0.56
C SER A 96 12.63 12.47 -1.22
N ALA A 97 13.03 13.25 -2.22
CA ALA A 97 12.10 13.96 -3.08
C ALA A 97 10.99 13.02 -3.58
N THR A 98 9.74 13.41 -3.36
CA THR A 98 8.57 12.58 -3.71
C THR A 98 8.48 12.44 -5.23
N LYS A 99 8.39 11.19 -5.71
CA LYS A 99 8.23 10.82 -7.12
C LYS A 99 6.82 10.30 -7.42
N THR A 100 6.18 9.67 -6.44
CA THR A 100 4.86 9.07 -6.62
C THR A 100 3.88 9.65 -5.59
N LEU A 101 2.75 10.16 -6.06
CA LEU A 101 1.61 10.46 -5.20
C LEU A 101 0.64 9.28 -5.26
N GLN A 102 0.58 8.49 -4.19
CA GLN A 102 -0.34 7.38 -4.07
C GLN A 102 -1.66 7.83 -3.45
N LEU A 103 -2.78 7.47 -4.07
CA LEU A 103 -4.13 7.83 -3.63
C LEU A 103 -4.92 6.57 -3.35
N ASN A 104 -5.17 6.28 -2.09
CA ASN A 104 -6.12 5.25 -1.69
C ASN A 104 -7.50 5.89 -1.58
N ILE A 105 -8.32 5.73 -2.63
CA ILE A 105 -9.55 6.53 -2.80
C ILE A 105 -10.80 5.90 -2.19
N GLY A 106 -10.66 4.81 -1.44
CA GLY A 106 -11.76 4.19 -0.73
C GLY A 106 -11.49 2.73 -0.40
N LEU A 107 -12.35 2.14 0.43
CA LEU A 107 -12.21 0.75 0.91
C LEU A 107 -13.34 -0.14 0.39
N TYR A 108 -14.33 0.43 -0.32
CA TYR A 108 -15.35 -0.35 -1.03
C TYR A 108 -14.72 -1.17 -2.16
N CYS A 109 -15.06 -2.47 -2.22
CA CYS A 109 -14.56 -3.40 -3.22
C CYS A 109 -15.65 -4.42 -3.55
N ASN A 110 -15.69 -4.93 -4.78
CA ASN A 110 -16.56 -6.04 -5.16
C ASN A 110 -16.03 -7.42 -4.72
N GLN A 111 -14.86 -7.49 -4.07
CA GLN A 111 -14.25 -8.70 -3.52
C GLN A 111 -13.97 -8.54 -2.02
N ALA A 112 -13.77 -9.65 -1.29
CA ALA A 112 -13.38 -9.65 0.11
C ALA A 112 -12.19 -10.61 0.38
N CYS A 113 -11.06 -10.37 -0.30
CA CYS A 113 -9.89 -11.25 -0.24
C CYS A 113 -9.40 -11.51 1.19
N THR A 114 -9.00 -12.75 1.47
CA THR A 114 -8.59 -13.22 2.82
C THR A 114 -7.24 -12.65 3.30
N HIS A 115 -6.44 -12.10 2.37
CA HIS A 115 -5.13 -11.52 2.62
C HIS A 115 -5.10 -9.99 2.42
N CYS A 116 -6.25 -9.36 2.20
CA CYS A 116 -6.32 -7.95 1.85
C CYS A 116 -5.75 -7.08 2.99
N HIS A 117 -4.63 -6.41 2.72
CA HIS A 117 -3.99 -5.53 3.69
C HIS A 117 -4.72 -4.19 3.85
N VAL A 118 -5.61 -3.85 2.91
CA VAL A 118 -6.52 -2.68 2.96
C VAL A 118 -7.84 -3.01 3.68
N GLU A 119 -8.13 -4.31 3.86
CA GLU A 119 -9.37 -4.80 4.48
C GLU A 119 -10.65 -4.39 3.72
N SER A 120 -10.54 -4.27 2.40
CA SER A 120 -11.62 -3.85 1.52
C SER A 120 -12.70 -4.92 1.34
N SER A 121 -13.96 -4.51 1.23
CA SER A 121 -15.10 -5.41 1.01
C SER A 121 -16.33 -4.65 0.48
N PRO A 122 -17.39 -5.36 0.03
CA PRO A 122 -18.64 -4.70 -0.35
C PRO A 122 -19.40 -4.07 0.82
N LYS A 123 -18.98 -4.30 2.08
CA LYS A 123 -19.58 -3.70 3.27
C LYS A 123 -18.92 -2.38 3.70
N ARG A 124 -17.78 -2.02 3.08
CA ARG A 124 -17.08 -0.77 3.37
C ARG A 124 -17.81 0.43 2.76
N THR A 125 -17.67 1.59 3.38
CA THR A 125 -18.36 2.83 2.97
C THR A 125 -17.41 4.00 2.77
N GLU A 126 -16.16 3.83 3.18
CA GLU A 126 -15.08 4.79 3.05
C GLU A 126 -14.78 5.06 1.58
N MET A 127 -15.05 6.29 1.14
CA MET A 127 -14.92 6.72 -0.25
C MET A 127 -14.44 8.17 -0.29
N MET A 128 -13.44 8.45 -1.12
CA MET A 128 -12.93 9.81 -1.34
C MET A 128 -14.02 10.67 -1.97
N ASP A 129 -14.23 11.85 -1.40
CA ASP A 129 -15.15 12.85 -1.92
C ASP A 129 -14.49 13.78 -2.95
N HIS A 130 -15.30 14.59 -3.62
CA HIS A 130 -14.81 15.49 -4.66
C HIS A 130 -13.88 16.58 -4.10
N ALA A 131 -14.14 17.10 -2.90
CA ALA A 131 -13.33 18.16 -2.30
C ALA A 131 -11.91 17.67 -2.00
N THR A 132 -11.78 16.44 -1.51
CA THR A 132 -10.50 15.77 -1.27
C THR A 132 -9.80 15.45 -2.58
N ALA A 133 -10.52 14.90 -3.58
CA ALA A 133 -9.96 14.64 -4.90
C ALA A 133 -9.42 15.93 -5.56
N GLU A 134 -10.14 17.06 -5.44
CA GLU A 134 -9.68 18.34 -5.94
C GLU A 134 -8.43 18.84 -5.18
N ALA A 135 -8.34 18.63 -3.88
CA ALA A 135 -7.15 18.92 -3.10
C ALA A 135 -5.94 18.10 -3.56
N CYS A 136 -6.12 16.81 -3.84
CA CYS A 136 -5.09 15.97 -4.45
C CYS A 136 -4.64 16.52 -5.80
N VAL A 137 -5.57 16.95 -6.67
CA VAL A 137 -5.23 17.54 -7.97
C VAL A 137 -4.47 18.87 -7.82
N ARG A 138 -4.83 19.71 -6.84
CA ARG A 138 -4.04 20.91 -6.52
C ARG A 138 -2.63 20.54 -6.09
N LEU A 139 -2.49 19.53 -5.25
CA LEU A 139 -1.20 19.04 -4.77
C LEU A 139 -0.33 18.48 -5.91
N MET A 140 -0.94 17.78 -6.88
CA MET A 140 -0.24 17.34 -8.10
C MET A 140 0.33 18.54 -8.87
N ARG A 141 -0.48 19.59 -9.07
CA ARG A 141 -0.07 20.80 -9.79
C ARG A 141 1.05 21.57 -9.10
N SER A 142 1.03 21.61 -7.77
CA SER A 142 2.02 22.34 -6.97
C SER A 142 3.26 21.52 -6.61
N SER A 143 3.36 20.28 -7.10
CA SER A 143 4.46 19.36 -6.80
C SER A 143 5.17 18.88 -8.08
N PRO A 144 5.94 19.74 -8.77
CA PRO A 144 6.54 19.42 -10.08
C PRO A 144 7.56 18.27 -10.05
N GLY A 145 7.96 17.79 -8.86
CA GLY A 145 8.88 16.67 -8.69
C GLY A 145 8.24 15.28 -8.85
N ILE A 146 6.91 15.19 -8.83
CA ILE A 146 6.21 13.91 -9.02
C ILE A 146 6.19 13.52 -10.50
N LEU A 147 6.31 12.22 -10.74
CA LEU A 147 6.32 11.60 -12.06
C LEU A 147 5.04 10.80 -12.30
N SER A 148 4.47 10.24 -11.23
CA SER A 148 3.32 9.34 -11.31
C SER A 148 2.30 9.57 -10.20
N VAL A 149 1.07 9.16 -10.49
CA VAL A 149 -0.03 9.03 -9.54
C VAL A 149 -0.43 7.55 -9.47
N ASP A 150 -0.36 6.96 -8.29
CA ASP A 150 -0.69 5.56 -8.05
C ASP A 150 -2.05 5.45 -7.35
N ILE A 151 -3.09 5.06 -8.08
CA ILE A 151 -4.47 5.01 -7.57
C ILE A 151 -4.78 3.59 -7.09
N THR A 152 -5.17 3.48 -5.83
CA THR A 152 -5.48 2.23 -5.14
C THR A 152 -6.71 2.38 -4.25
N GLY A 153 -7.04 1.35 -3.47
CA GLY A 153 -8.19 1.33 -2.57
C GLY A 153 -8.78 -0.06 -2.43
N GLY A 154 -10.10 -0.16 -2.47
CA GLY A 154 -10.81 -1.43 -2.51
C GLY A 154 -10.87 -1.99 -3.92
N ALA A 155 -11.81 -1.51 -4.71
CA ALA A 155 -11.59 -1.38 -6.14
C ALA A 155 -11.68 0.12 -6.46
N PRO A 156 -10.56 0.82 -6.70
CA PRO A 156 -10.57 2.26 -6.91
C PRO A 156 -11.56 2.69 -8.00
N GLU A 157 -11.75 1.85 -9.02
CA GLU A 157 -12.57 2.11 -10.20
C GLU A 157 -14.07 2.21 -9.89
N LEU A 158 -14.51 1.75 -8.70
CA LEU A 158 -15.87 1.89 -8.20
C LEU A 158 -16.11 3.23 -7.48
N ASN A 159 -15.09 4.08 -7.33
CA ASN A 159 -15.23 5.42 -6.78
C ASN A 159 -15.50 6.46 -7.88
N ASP A 160 -16.50 7.33 -7.66
CA ASP A 160 -16.88 8.39 -8.60
C ASP A 160 -15.73 9.35 -9.00
N GLN A 161 -14.73 9.50 -8.13
CA GLN A 161 -13.56 10.34 -8.35
C GLN A 161 -12.45 9.65 -9.16
N PHE A 162 -12.51 8.34 -9.38
CA PHE A 162 -11.46 7.60 -10.09
C PHE A 162 -11.17 8.20 -11.47
N ARG A 163 -12.21 8.31 -12.31
CA ARG A 163 -12.09 8.82 -13.67
C ARG A 163 -11.65 10.29 -13.69
N TYR A 164 -12.15 11.08 -12.75
CA TYR A 164 -11.73 12.47 -12.57
C TYR A 164 -10.23 12.57 -12.27
N LEU A 165 -9.74 11.82 -11.27
CA LEU A 165 -8.33 11.81 -10.88
C LEU A 165 -7.42 11.34 -12.01
N VAL A 166 -7.79 10.26 -12.71
CA VAL A 166 -7.07 9.76 -13.89
C VAL A 166 -6.96 10.87 -14.94
N THR A 167 -8.08 11.46 -15.35
CA THR A 167 -8.07 12.51 -16.38
C THR A 167 -7.26 13.72 -15.96
N GLN A 168 -7.40 14.18 -14.71
CA GLN A 168 -6.62 15.33 -14.22
C GLN A 168 -5.11 15.04 -14.19
N ALA A 169 -4.70 13.87 -13.68
CA ALA A 169 -3.29 13.49 -13.65
C ALA A 169 -2.70 13.38 -15.07
N ARG A 170 -3.43 12.79 -16.03
CA ARG A 170 -2.99 12.71 -17.43
C ARG A 170 -2.94 14.08 -18.11
N CYS A 171 -3.86 14.99 -17.82
CA CYS A 171 -3.79 16.38 -18.29
C CYS A 171 -2.53 17.12 -17.79
N LEU A 172 -2.00 16.73 -16.63
CA LEU A 172 -0.74 17.25 -16.09
C LEU A 172 0.50 16.53 -16.64
N GLY A 173 0.33 15.55 -17.53
CA GLY A 173 1.41 14.76 -18.11
C GLY A 173 1.97 13.68 -17.17
N LEU A 174 1.32 13.41 -16.04
CA LEU A 174 1.76 12.40 -15.08
C LEU A 174 1.43 10.99 -15.57
N GLU A 175 2.30 10.03 -15.27
CA GLU A 175 1.95 8.62 -15.38
C GLU A 175 0.86 8.27 -14.37
N VAL A 176 -0.07 7.38 -14.74
CA VAL A 176 -1.14 6.95 -13.85
C VAL A 176 -1.10 5.44 -13.74
N ILE A 177 -1.04 4.95 -12.52
CA ILE A 177 -1.09 3.54 -12.17
C ILE A 177 -2.44 3.24 -11.55
N ASP A 178 -3.09 2.18 -12.00
CA ASP A 178 -4.33 1.64 -11.44
C ASP A 178 -4.06 0.29 -10.80
N ARG A 179 -4.25 0.19 -9.48
CA ARG A 179 -4.12 -1.06 -8.73
C ARG A 179 -5.43 -1.83 -8.77
N CYS A 180 -5.58 -2.54 -9.88
CA CYS A 180 -6.81 -3.21 -10.27
C CYS A 180 -6.94 -4.62 -9.67
N ASN A 181 -8.16 -4.99 -9.28
CA ASN A 181 -8.49 -6.34 -8.81
C ASN A 181 -8.94 -7.31 -9.93
N LEU A 182 -8.91 -6.85 -11.18
CA LEU A 182 -9.38 -7.47 -12.42
C LEU A 182 -10.90 -7.65 -12.54
N THR A 183 -11.57 -8.21 -11.53
CA THR A 183 -13.01 -8.56 -11.68
C THR A 183 -13.92 -7.34 -11.73
N VAL A 184 -13.45 -6.18 -11.24
CA VAL A 184 -14.12 -4.88 -11.35
C VAL A 184 -14.36 -4.47 -12.80
N LEU A 185 -13.49 -4.86 -13.74
CA LEU A 185 -13.67 -4.59 -15.18
C LEU A 185 -14.91 -5.28 -15.77
N LEU A 186 -15.52 -6.21 -15.01
CA LEU A 186 -16.68 -6.99 -15.40
C LEU A 186 -17.91 -6.69 -14.53
N GLU A 187 -17.84 -5.69 -13.65
CA GLU A 187 -18.99 -5.26 -12.86
C GLU A 187 -19.98 -4.47 -13.73
N PRO A 188 -21.30 -4.57 -13.46
CA PRO A 188 -22.29 -3.72 -14.10
C PRO A 188 -21.95 -2.23 -13.98
N GLY A 189 -22.04 -1.50 -15.08
CA GLY A 189 -21.70 -0.08 -15.14
C GLY A 189 -20.21 0.22 -15.36
N GLN A 190 -19.36 -0.81 -15.50
CA GLN A 190 -17.94 -0.67 -15.84
C GLN A 190 -17.61 -1.19 -17.26
N GLU A 191 -18.61 -1.31 -18.14
CA GLU A 191 -18.44 -1.90 -19.47
C GLU A 191 -17.45 -1.11 -20.35
N ASP A 192 -17.35 0.21 -20.14
CA ASP A 192 -16.44 1.11 -20.86
C ASP A 192 -15.06 1.25 -20.17
N LEU A 193 -14.90 0.74 -18.94
CA LEU A 193 -13.72 0.98 -18.11
C LEU A 193 -12.42 0.51 -18.79
N PRO A 194 -12.31 -0.69 -19.38
CA PRO A 194 -11.09 -1.09 -20.07
C PRO A 194 -10.69 -0.12 -21.20
N ALA A 195 -11.67 0.36 -21.97
CA ALA A 195 -11.45 1.32 -23.04
C ALA A 195 -11.04 2.70 -22.49
N PHE A 196 -11.65 3.14 -21.38
CA PHE A 196 -11.26 4.35 -20.67
C PHE A 196 -9.81 4.29 -20.18
N LEU A 197 -9.40 3.18 -19.56
CA LEU A 197 -8.01 2.97 -19.10
C LEU A 197 -7.04 3.07 -20.28
N ALA A 198 -7.33 2.35 -21.38
CA ALA A 198 -6.51 2.37 -22.59
C ALA A 198 -6.41 3.77 -23.22
N ALA A 199 -7.53 4.48 -23.35
CA ALA A 199 -7.57 5.83 -23.91
C ALA A 199 -6.75 6.84 -23.11
N ASN A 200 -6.67 6.65 -21.79
CA ASN A 200 -5.88 7.48 -20.89
C ASN A 200 -4.44 6.95 -20.71
N LYS A 201 -4.08 5.80 -21.30
CA LYS A 201 -2.79 5.12 -21.11
C LYS A 201 -2.47 4.89 -19.63
N VAL A 202 -3.45 4.39 -18.89
CA VAL A 202 -3.28 4.02 -17.49
C VAL A 202 -2.49 2.72 -17.43
N GLN A 203 -1.43 2.66 -16.63
CA GLN A 203 -0.74 1.41 -16.34
C GLN A 203 -1.60 0.58 -15.39
N VAL A 204 -1.89 -0.67 -15.76
CA VAL A 204 -2.66 -1.59 -14.92
C VAL A 204 -1.69 -2.46 -14.12
N VAL A 205 -1.77 -2.42 -12.79
CA VAL A 205 -1.04 -3.30 -11.88
C VAL A 205 -2.07 -4.22 -11.21
N ALA A 206 -2.23 -5.41 -11.77
CA ALA A 206 -3.34 -6.29 -11.47
C ALA A 206 -2.98 -7.35 -10.43
N SER A 207 -3.83 -7.53 -9.42
CA SER A 207 -3.58 -8.53 -8.37
C SER A 207 -4.00 -9.93 -8.80
N LEU A 208 -3.02 -10.80 -9.08
CA LEU A 208 -3.24 -12.21 -9.45
C LEU A 208 -2.27 -13.11 -8.66
N PRO A 209 -2.67 -13.65 -7.49
CA PRO A 209 -1.75 -14.30 -6.57
C PRO A 209 -1.27 -15.69 -7.04
N CYS A 210 -1.90 -16.27 -8.07
CA CYS A 210 -1.48 -17.51 -8.71
C CYS A 210 -2.06 -17.58 -10.13
N TYR A 211 -1.44 -18.34 -11.02
CA TYR A 211 -2.01 -18.70 -12.33
C TYR A 211 -2.96 -19.91 -12.29
N GLY A 212 -3.20 -20.50 -11.10
CA GLY A 212 -4.09 -21.63 -10.91
C GLY A 212 -5.41 -21.28 -10.20
N PRO A 213 -6.56 -21.83 -10.66
CA PRO A 213 -7.89 -21.47 -10.17
C PRO A 213 -8.08 -21.73 -8.67
N THR A 214 -7.71 -22.92 -8.19
CA THR A 214 -7.91 -23.33 -6.79
C THR A 214 -7.28 -22.35 -5.80
N ASN A 215 -6.08 -21.85 -6.10
CA ASN A 215 -5.37 -20.93 -5.21
C ASN A 215 -5.97 -19.53 -5.24
N VAL A 216 -6.32 -19.04 -6.43
CA VAL A 216 -6.92 -17.71 -6.59
C VAL A 216 -8.28 -17.67 -5.91
N ASP A 217 -9.15 -18.63 -6.17
CA ASP A 217 -10.50 -18.64 -5.60
C ASP A 217 -10.47 -18.82 -4.08
N LYS A 218 -9.58 -19.67 -3.55
CA LYS A 218 -9.38 -19.81 -2.09
C LYS A 218 -8.96 -18.50 -1.43
N GLN A 219 -8.18 -17.67 -2.11
CA GLN A 219 -7.60 -16.45 -1.57
C GLN A 219 -8.46 -15.21 -1.81
N ARG A 220 -9.26 -15.19 -2.88
CA ARG A 220 -9.99 -14.00 -3.36
C ARG A 220 -11.50 -14.15 -3.41
N GLY A 221 -12.05 -15.36 -3.36
CA GLY A 221 -13.48 -15.66 -3.46
C GLY A 221 -13.80 -16.52 -4.69
N ALA A 222 -14.91 -17.26 -4.65
CA ALA A 222 -15.28 -18.18 -5.72
C ALA A 222 -15.56 -17.46 -7.05
N GLY A 223 -15.08 -18.03 -8.15
CA GLY A 223 -15.28 -17.49 -9.49
C GLY A 223 -14.44 -16.25 -9.81
N VAL A 224 -13.55 -15.83 -8.90
CA VAL A 224 -12.63 -14.72 -9.14
C VAL A 224 -11.60 -15.07 -10.21
N PHE A 225 -11.11 -16.31 -10.26
CA PHE A 225 -10.13 -16.72 -11.26
C PHE A 225 -10.66 -16.57 -12.69
N ASP A 226 -11.82 -17.14 -12.99
CA ASP A 226 -12.38 -17.11 -14.35
C ASP A 226 -12.65 -15.67 -14.81
N ARG A 227 -13.20 -14.84 -13.90
CA ARG A 227 -13.39 -13.40 -14.14
C ARG A 227 -12.06 -12.66 -14.35
N SER A 228 -11.02 -13.04 -13.62
CA SER A 228 -9.68 -12.46 -13.77
C SER A 228 -9.06 -12.80 -15.13
N ILE A 229 -9.16 -14.06 -15.57
CA ILE A 229 -8.69 -14.50 -16.90
C ILE A 229 -9.44 -13.78 -18.01
N GLU A 230 -10.75 -13.60 -17.87
CA GLU A 230 -11.56 -12.87 -18.84
C GLU A 230 -11.16 -11.38 -18.91
N ALA A 231 -11.00 -10.72 -17.76
CA ALA A 231 -10.55 -9.34 -17.67
C ALA A 231 -9.16 -9.13 -18.32
N LEU A 232 -8.22 -10.05 -18.07
CA LEU A 232 -6.89 -10.03 -18.69
C LEU A 232 -6.95 -10.16 -20.22
N LYS A 233 -7.81 -11.03 -20.74
CA LYS A 233 -8.04 -11.16 -22.19
C LYS A 233 -8.62 -9.87 -22.79
N MET A 234 -9.55 -9.22 -22.09
CA MET A 234 -10.10 -7.92 -22.53
C MET A 234 -9.01 -6.84 -22.60
N LEU A 235 -8.11 -6.79 -21.61
CA LEU A 235 -6.97 -5.88 -21.61
C LEU A 235 -5.99 -6.20 -22.75
N ASN A 236 -5.59 -7.47 -22.94
CA ASN A 236 -4.71 -7.85 -24.06
C ASN A 236 -5.32 -7.53 -25.43
N ALA A 237 -6.65 -7.68 -25.60
CA ALA A 237 -7.34 -7.31 -26.83
C ALA A 237 -7.25 -5.79 -27.13
N LEU A 238 -7.07 -4.96 -26.10
CA LEU A 238 -6.79 -3.53 -26.22
C LEU A 238 -5.30 -3.19 -26.39
N GLY A 239 -4.43 -4.20 -26.34
CA GLY A 239 -2.98 -4.08 -26.53
C GLY A 239 -2.16 -4.06 -25.24
N TYR A 240 -2.78 -4.14 -24.06
CA TYR A 240 -2.06 -4.19 -22.79
C TYR A 240 -1.14 -5.41 -22.71
N GLY A 241 0.08 -5.25 -22.19
CA GLY A 241 1.02 -6.37 -22.00
C GLY A 241 1.70 -6.85 -23.28
N CYS A 242 1.21 -6.45 -24.45
CA CYS A 242 1.75 -6.86 -25.75
C CYS A 242 2.96 -6.02 -26.16
N SER A 243 3.96 -6.68 -26.74
CA SER A 243 5.11 -6.00 -27.36
C SER A 243 4.65 -5.06 -28.47
N GLY A 244 5.12 -3.80 -28.46
CA GLY A 244 4.80 -2.78 -29.47
C GLY A 244 3.63 -1.87 -29.13
N SER A 245 2.91 -2.11 -28.03
CA SER A 245 1.87 -1.20 -27.53
C SER A 245 2.49 -0.09 -26.67
N GLU A 246 2.66 1.10 -27.25
CA GLU A 246 3.24 2.23 -26.52
C GLU A 246 2.33 2.74 -25.38
N GLY A 247 2.79 2.56 -24.14
CA GLY A 247 2.15 3.10 -22.93
C GLY A 247 0.98 2.27 -22.38
N LEU A 248 0.72 1.07 -22.91
CA LEU A 248 -0.31 0.16 -22.38
C LEU A 248 0.34 -0.97 -21.58
N GLN A 249 0.75 -0.63 -20.35
CA GLN A 249 1.42 -1.57 -19.47
C GLN A 249 0.44 -2.37 -18.62
N LEU A 250 0.60 -3.68 -18.61
CA LEU A 250 -0.10 -4.61 -17.72
C LEU A 250 0.94 -5.39 -16.93
N ASN A 251 0.94 -5.17 -15.62
CA ASN A 251 1.81 -5.86 -14.68
C ASN A 251 0.95 -6.68 -13.72
N LEU A 252 1.48 -7.82 -13.27
CA LEU A 252 0.78 -8.70 -12.34
C LEU A 252 1.45 -8.65 -10.98
N VAL A 253 0.68 -8.88 -9.91
CA VAL A 253 1.19 -8.94 -8.55
C VAL A 253 0.95 -10.31 -7.96
N TYR A 254 2.04 -10.95 -7.53
CA TYR A 254 2.05 -12.17 -6.74
C TYR A 254 2.15 -11.85 -5.25
N ASN A 255 1.25 -12.47 -4.47
CA ASN A 255 1.32 -12.52 -3.02
C ASN A 255 1.25 -13.99 -2.57
N PRO A 256 2.07 -14.43 -1.61
CA PRO A 256 1.99 -15.76 -1.03
C PRO A 256 0.59 -16.10 -0.50
N GLY A 257 0.17 -17.35 -0.67
CA GLY A 257 -1.08 -17.87 -0.08
C GLY A 257 -1.00 -18.22 1.40
N GLY A 258 0.09 -17.87 2.10
CA GLY A 258 0.33 -18.25 3.50
C GLY A 258 1.50 -17.54 4.16
N ALA A 259 1.92 -18.08 5.31
CA ALA A 259 2.96 -17.53 6.18
C ALA A 259 4.40 -17.86 5.70
N PHE A 260 4.70 -17.55 4.45
CA PHE A 260 6.04 -17.70 3.85
C PHE A 260 6.37 -16.48 2.98
N LEU A 261 7.66 -16.31 2.65
CA LEU A 261 8.11 -15.21 1.80
C LEU A 261 7.81 -15.49 0.32
N ALA A 262 7.66 -14.43 -0.45
CA ALA A 262 7.59 -14.57 -1.89
C ALA A 262 8.92 -15.14 -2.45
N PRO A 263 8.86 -16.01 -3.47
CA PRO A 263 10.05 -16.53 -4.11
C PRO A 263 10.75 -15.44 -4.94
N ALA A 264 11.90 -15.78 -5.53
CA ALA A 264 12.61 -14.87 -6.42
C ALA A 264 11.74 -14.48 -7.65
N GLN A 265 11.59 -13.18 -7.86
CA GLN A 265 10.69 -12.62 -8.88
C GLN A 265 10.99 -13.12 -10.29
N ALA A 266 12.26 -13.18 -10.70
CA ALA A 266 12.63 -13.56 -12.07
C ALA A 266 12.18 -14.99 -12.44
N ALA A 267 12.37 -15.96 -11.54
CA ALA A 267 11.94 -17.34 -11.78
C ALA A 267 10.42 -17.47 -11.79
N LEU A 268 9.73 -16.76 -10.88
CA LEU A 268 8.27 -16.79 -10.82
C LEU A 268 7.64 -16.07 -12.02
N GLU A 269 8.23 -14.97 -12.48
CA GLU A 269 7.76 -14.24 -13.67
C GLU A 269 7.81 -15.14 -14.92
N ALA A 270 8.91 -15.88 -15.10
CA ALA A 270 9.05 -16.81 -16.21
C ALA A 270 7.96 -17.90 -16.18
N ALA A 271 7.70 -18.49 -15.01
CA ALA A 271 6.65 -19.48 -14.83
C ALA A 271 5.24 -18.90 -15.11
N TYR A 272 4.93 -17.71 -14.59
CA TYR A 272 3.67 -17.01 -14.88
C TYR A 272 3.49 -16.79 -16.38
N ARG A 273 4.55 -16.37 -17.06
CA ARG A 273 4.52 -16.10 -18.50
C ARG A 273 4.28 -17.36 -19.32
N GLU A 274 4.92 -18.47 -18.96
CA GLU A 274 4.72 -19.76 -19.63
C GLU A 274 3.29 -20.26 -19.45
N GLU A 275 2.79 -20.29 -18.22
CA GLU A 275 1.47 -20.84 -17.87
C GLU A 275 0.34 -19.98 -18.44
N LEU A 276 0.38 -18.66 -18.24
CA LEU A 276 -0.68 -17.77 -18.70
C LEU A 276 -0.74 -17.68 -20.24
N ARG A 277 0.42 -17.69 -20.91
CA ARG A 277 0.47 -17.75 -22.38
C ARG A 277 -0.02 -19.11 -22.89
N GLY A 278 0.50 -20.19 -22.33
CA GLY A 278 0.21 -21.56 -22.79
C GLY A 278 -1.25 -21.97 -22.60
N LEU A 279 -1.83 -21.66 -21.45
CA LEU A 279 -3.19 -22.07 -21.11
C LEU A 279 -4.26 -21.08 -21.58
N TYR A 280 -3.96 -19.78 -21.57
CA TYR A 280 -4.97 -18.74 -21.75
C TYR A 280 -4.66 -17.72 -22.85
N GLY A 281 -3.46 -17.78 -23.46
CA GLY A 281 -3.03 -16.81 -24.47
C GLY A 281 -2.81 -15.40 -23.91
N ILE A 282 -2.52 -15.29 -22.62
CA ILE A 282 -2.37 -13.99 -21.93
C ILE A 282 -0.91 -13.55 -21.92
N GLU A 283 -0.69 -12.26 -22.21
CA GLU A 283 0.60 -11.57 -22.12
C GLU A 283 0.58 -10.50 -21.03
N PHE A 284 1.71 -10.23 -20.41
CA PHE A 284 1.91 -9.15 -19.44
C PHE A 284 3.36 -8.65 -19.48
N ASN A 285 3.63 -7.45 -18.97
CA ASN A 285 4.96 -6.84 -18.95
C ASN A 285 5.83 -7.43 -17.84
N HIS A 286 5.47 -7.19 -16.57
CA HIS A 286 6.24 -7.62 -15.40
C HIS A 286 5.38 -8.30 -14.33
N LEU A 287 6.00 -9.19 -13.56
CA LEU A 287 5.44 -9.73 -12.33
C LEU A 287 6.13 -9.08 -11.14
N TYR A 288 5.35 -8.59 -10.17
CA TYR A 288 5.86 -8.05 -8.91
C TYR A 288 5.55 -9.01 -7.77
N CYS A 289 6.55 -9.31 -6.95
CA CYS A 289 6.42 -10.21 -5.81
C CYS A 289 6.34 -9.41 -4.51
N LEU A 290 5.25 -9.60 -3.77
CA LEU A 290 4.99 -8.91 -2.52
C LEU A 290 4.92 -9.91 -1.37
N ASN A 291 5.70 -9.69 -0.31
CA ASN A 291 5.51 -10.40 0.95
C ASN A 291 4.20 -9.93 1.59
N ASN A 292 3.46 -10.85 2.21
CA ASN A 292 2.27 -10.46 2.98
C ASN A 292 2.69 -9.65 4.21
N MET A 293 2.25 -8.41 4.31
CA MET A 293 2.48 -7.62 5.51
C MET A 293 1.67 -8.20 6.68
N PRO A 294 2.23 -8.34 7.89
CA PRO A 294 1.53 -8.88 9.06
C PRO A 294 0.55 -7.84 9.65
N ILE A 295 -0.40 -7.38 8.84
CA ILE A 295 -1.42 -6.37 9.16
C ILE A 295 -2.80 -6.85 8.66
N LYS A 296 -3.87 -6.27 9.22
CA LYS A 296 -5.27 -6.52 8.80
C LYS A 296 -5.61 -8.01 8.69
N ARG A 297 -6.34 -8.42 7.64
CA ARG A 297 -6.85 -9.79 7.48
C ARG A 297 -5.75 -10.85 7.51
N PHE A 298 -4.55 -10.53 7.04
CA PHE A 298 -3.44 -11.46 7.13
C PHE A 298 -2.93 -11.60 8.56
N ALA A 299 -2.82 -10.51 9.33
CA ALA A 299 -2.54 -10.59 10.77
C ALA A 299 -3.61 -11.40 11.52
N ASP A 300 -4.89 -11.17 11.25
CA ASP A 300 -5.97 -11.93 11.87
C ASP A 300 -5.90 -13.42 11.53
N SER A 301 -5.54 -13.74 10.29
CA SER A 301 -5.28 -15.11 9.86
C SER A 301 -4.12 -15.74 10.62
N LEU A 302 -2.99 -15.03 10.75
CA LEU A 302 -1.83 -15.50 11.51
C LEU A 302 -2.17 -15.75 12.98
N VAL A 303 -2.96 -14.87 13.61
CA VAL A 303 -3.37 -15.04 15.01
C VAL A 303 -4.30 -16.23 15.16
N ARG A 304 -5.34 -16.35 14.32
CA ARG A 304 -6.28 -17.47 14.35
C ARG A 304 -5.61 -18.82 14.14
N GLN A 305 -4.56 -18.86 13.32
CA GLN A 305 -3.79 -20.07 13.04
C GLN A 305 -2.62 -20.31 14.00
N GLY A 306 -2.38 -19.41 14.96
CA GLY A 306 -1.24 -19.52 15.89
C GLY A 306 0.14 -19.34 15.24
N GLN A 307 0.18 -18.67 14.08
CA GLN A 307 1.38 -18.51 13.24
C GLN A 307 2.08 -17.15 13.37
N MET A 308 1.52 -16.22 14.15
CA MET A 308 2.08 -14.86 14.28
C MET A 308 3.56 -14.87 14.72
N GLU A 309 3.89 -15.67 15.74
CA GLU A 309 5.27 -15.79 16.27
C GLU A 309 6.24 -16.33 15.21
N GLN A 310 5.87 -17.46 14.58
CA GLN A 310 6.69 -18.08 13.54
C GLN A 310 6.89 -17.15 12.34
N TYR A 311 5.84 -16.42 11.95
CA TYR A 311 5.94 -15.50 10.82
C TYR A 311 6.82 -14.30 11.13
N MET A 312 6.65 -13.67 12.30
CA MET A 312 7.54 -12.58 12.72
C MET A 312 9.00 -13.03 12.80
N GLN A 313 9.27 -14.24 13.33
CA GLN A 313 10.61 -14.83 13.33
C GLN A 313 11.18 -15.00 11.92
N LEU A 314 10.37 -15.48 10.98
CA LEU A 314 10.76 -15.60 9.58
C LEU A 314 11.17 -14.25 8.98
N LEU A 315 10.37 -13.21 9.22
CA LEU A 315 10.68 -11.87 8.71
C LEU A 315 11.98 -11.31 9.30
N VAL A 316 12.20 -11.47 10.62
CA VAL A 316 13.43 -11.04 11.29
C VAL A 316 14.65 -11.79 10.77
N ASN A 317 14.56 -13.12 10.67
CA ASN A 317 15.67 -13.95 10.17
C ASN A 317 16.01 -13.68 8.71
N SER A 318 15.03 -13.18 7.96
CA SER A 318 15.20 -12.85 6.54
C SER A 318 15.46 -11.37 6.31
N PHE A 319 15.76 -10.59 7.36
CA PHE A 319 16.01 -9.16 7.23
C PHE A 319 17.16 -8.87 6.25
N ASN A 320 16.87 -8.03 5.27
CA ASN A 320 17.76 -7.65 4.18
C ASN A 320 18.01 -6.13 4.22
N PRO A 321 19.17 -5.69 4.74
CA PRO A 321 19.51 -4.27 4.81
C PRO A 321 19.62 -3.62 3.42
N GLN A 322 19.93 -4.40 2.37
CA GLN A 322 20.07 -3.90 1.00
C GLN A 322 18.72 -3.53 0.35
N ALA A 323 17.59 -3.97 0.93
CA ALA A 323 16.27 -3.54 0.48
C ALA A 323 15.96 -2.07 0.85
N GLY A 324 16.65 -1.52 1.86
CA GLY A 324 16.39 -0.19 2.43
C GLY A 324 16.33 0.95 1.41
N PRO A 325 17.33 1.11 0.52
CA PRO A 325 17.32 2.17 -0.50
C PRO A 325 16.15 2.10 -1.49
N GLY A 326 15.61 0.90 -1.75
CA GLY A 326 14.52 0.66 -2.70
C GLY A 326 13.11 0.71 -2.09
N LEU A 327 12.99 1.06 -0.81
CA LEU A 327 11.69 1.09 -0.14
C LEU A 327 10.77 2.18 -0.70
N MET A 328 9.53 1.80 -1.05
CA MET A 328 8.46 2.69 -1.51
C MET A 328 8.28 3.96 -0.67
N CYS A 329 8.32 3.82 0.67
CA CYS A 329 8.08 4.92 1.59
C CYS A 329 9.12 6.05 1.50
N ARG A 330 10.23 5.85 0.78
CA ARG A 330 11.25 6.88 0.57
C ARG A 330 10.82 7.96 -0.41
N ASP A 331 10.15 7.61 -1.49
CA ASP A 331 9.78 8.54 -2.56
C ASP A 331 8.28 8.56 -2.89
N THR A 332 7.47 7.78 -2.17
CA THR A 332 6.01 7.75 -2.33
C THR A 332 5.34 8.41 -1.13
N VAL A 333 4.37 9.29 -1.35
CA VAL A 333 3.44 9.78 -0.31
C VAL A 333 2.09 9.15 -0.55
N SER A 334 1.50 8.51 0.47
CA SER A 334 0.13 7.99 0.36
C SER A 334 -0.88 8.99 0.95
N VAL A 335 -2.00 9.15 0.26
CA VAL A 335 -3.15 9.95 0.67
C VAL A 335 -4.34 9.03 0.87
N GLY A 336 -4.93 9.09 2.07
CA GLY A 336 -6.17 8.38 2.38
C GLY A 336 -7.39 9.02 1.72
N TRP A 337 -8.49 8.27 1.69
CA TRP A 337 -9.78 8.73 1.16
C TRP A 337 -10.32 9.97 1.89
N ASP A 338 -9.87 10.18 3.14
CA ASP A 338 -10.18 11.33 4.00
C ASP A 338 -9.16 12.48 3.88
N GLY A 339 -8.20 12.37 2.96
CA GLY A 339 -7.18 13.36 2.70
C GLY A 339 -5.98 13.31 3.65
N ARG A 340 -5.92 12.40 4.62
CA ARG A 340 -4.75 12.27 5.53
C ARG A 340 -3.52 11.77 4.78
N LEU A 341 -2.35 12.28 5.17
CA LEU A 341 -1.07 11.94 4.55
C LEU A 341 -0.34 10.85 5.33
N TYR A 342 0.32 9.95 4.63
CA TYR A 342 1.05 8.81 5.18
C TYR A 342 2.36 8.58 4.41
N ASP A 343 3.33 7.95 5.08
CA ASP A 343 4.60 7.60 4.45
C ASP A 343 4.47 6.53 3.35
N CYS A 344 3.50 5.62 3.48
CA CYS A 344 3.13 4.63 2.46
C CYS A 344 1.75 4.03 2.76
N ASP A 345 1.21 3.22 1.83
CA ASP A 345 -0.06 2.52 2.01
C ASP A 345 -0.10 1.65 3.28
N PHE A 346 0.97 0.95 3.64
CA PHE A 346 0.97 0.13 4.87
C PHE A 346 0.87 0.98 6.14
N ASN A 347 1.52 2.15 6.16
CA ASN A 347 1.33 3.10 7.25
C ASN A 347 -0.11 3.62 7.28
N GLN A 348 -0.72 3.87 6.12
CA GLN A 348 -2.13 4.25 6.03
C GLN A 348 -3.05 3.18 6.64
N GLN A 349 -2.87 1.91 6.28
CA GLN A 349 -3.74 0.85 6.80
C GLN A 349 -3.60 0.70 8.32
N LEU A 350 -2.45 1.07 8.87
CA LEU A 350 -2.18 1.14 10.31
C LEU A 350 -2.43 2.52 10.93
N ASP A 351 -3.14 3.44 10.28
CA ASP A 351 -3.42 4.80 10.80
C ASP A 351 -2.17 5.55 11.31
N MET A 352 -1.00 5.26 10.74
CA MET A 352 0.29 5.87 11.08
C MET A 352 0.51 7.15 10.25
N SER A 353 -0.40 8.12 10.40
CA SER A 353 -0.38 9.37 9.63
C SER A 353 0.87 10.21 9.83
N LEU A 354 1.25 11.01 8.83
CA LEU A 354 2.19 12.09 9.03
C LEU A 354 1.60 13.10 10.01
N THR A 355 2.41 13.61 10.91
CA THR A 355 1.97 14.54 11.96
C THR A 355 2.62 15.90 11.77
N ASP A 356 1.95 16.97 12.18
CA ASP A 356 2.55 18.29 12.13
C ASP A 356 3.67 18.39 13.18
N VAL A 357 4.90 18.63 12.71
CA VAL A 357 6.09 18.79 13.55
C VAL A 357 6.49 20.26 13.71
N SER A 358 5.76 21.21 13.10
CA SER A 358 6.04 22.64 13.18
C SER A 358 6.02 23.17 14.64
N GLY A 359 5.33 22.48 15.56
CA GLY A 359 5.34 22.75 17.00
C GLY A 359 6.42 22.04 17.84
N LEU A 360 7.24 21.15 17.25
CA LEU A 360 8.24 20.35 17.98
C LEU A 360 9.68 20.88 17.86
N SER A 361 9.88 21.98 17.12
CA SER A 361 11.19 22.61 16.90
C SER A 361 11.88 23.10 18.18
N THR A 362 11.19 23.15 19.33
CA THR A 362 11.77 23.53 20.63
C THR A 362 12.22 22.34 21.49
N ILE A 363 11.89 21.10 21.14
CA ILE A 363 12.18 19.92 21.99
C ILE A 363 13.35 19.07 21.45
N SER A 364 13.72 19.24 20.18
CA SER A 364 14.75 18.40 19.53
C SER A 364 16.12 18.50 20.20
N THR A 365 16.53 19.65 20.73
CA THR A 365 17.88 19.78 21.35
C THR A 365 17.98 19.06 22.70
N ALA A 366 16.89 18.93 23.46
CA ALA A 366 16.93 18.33 24.81
C ALA A 366 16.89 16.79 24.80
N ILE A 367 16.25 16.17 23.80
CA ILE A 367 16.13 14.70 23.71
C ILE A 367 17.45 14.08 23.22
N PHE A 368 18.16 14.74 22.29
CA PHE A 368 19.42 14.24 21.76
C PHE A 368 20.59 14.26 22.77
N GLU A 369 20.55 15.15 23.78
CA GLU A 369 21.61 15.21 24.81
C GLU A 369 21.41 14.20 25.95
N SER A 370 20.17 13.74 26.19
CA SER A 370 19.88 12.74 27.23
C SER A 370 20.38 11.33 26.88
N ASP A 371 20.29 10.91 25.62
CA ASP A 371 20.72 9.56 25.20
C ASP A 371 22.24 9.37 25.25
N ARG A 372 23.01 10.44 25.02
CA ARG A 372 24.48 10.40 25.15
C ARG A 372 24.96 10.21 26.59
N ARG A 373 24.21 10.71 27.59
CA ARG A 373 24.59 10.59 29.01
C ARG A 373 24.24 9.23 29.61
N ILE A 374 23.23 8.54 29.08
CA ILE A 374 22.82 7.21 29.57
C ILE A 374 23.82 6.14 29.12
N SER A 375 24.32 6.22 27.88
CA SER A 375 25.33 5.28 27.35
C SER A 375 26.66 5.32 28.11
N GLN A 376 27.06 6.47 28.66
CA GLN A 376 28.32 6.62 29.41
C GLN A 376 28.25 6.16 30.88
N ARG A 377 27.05 5.94 31.44
CA ARG A 377 26.90 5.50 32.84
C ARG A 377 26.85 3.98 33.02
N GLN A 378 26.69 3.20 31.96
CA GLN A 378 26.55 1.74 32.05
C GLN A 378 27.88 0.96 32.01
N THR A 379 29.04 1.63 31.93
CA THR A 379 30.36 0.97 31.87
C THR A 379 31.16 1.02 33.18
N ALA A 380 30.58 1.46 34.29
CA ALA A 380 31.27 1.51 35.58
C ALA A 380 30.40 1.01 36.73
N THR A 381 30.44 -0.29 37.03
CA THR A 381 30.26 -0.77 38.40
C THR A 381 31.07 -2.05 38.59
N GLU A 382 32.07 -1.95 39.47
CA GLU A 382 33.05 -2.96 39.83
C GLU A 382 32.43 -4.15 40.60
N VAL A 383 33.10 -5.28 40.44
CA VAL A 383 32.96 -6.55 41.16
C VAL A 383 33.26 -6.35 42.65
N THR A 384 32.42 -6.86 43.55
CA THR A 384 32.83 -7.16 44.93
C THR A 384 32.05 -8.34 45.52
N GLU A 385 32.74 -9.05 46.40
CA GLU A 385 32.61 -10.45 46.81
C GLU A 385 31.35 -10.81 47.63
N ILE A 386 30.97 -12.10 47.55
CA ILE A 386 29.90 -12.73 48.35
C ILE A 386 30.55 -13.60 49.44
N VAL A 387 30.12 -13.43 50.70
CA VAL A 387 30.36 -14.34 51.84
C VAL A 387 29.02 -14.98 52.27
N PRO A 388 28.94 -16.28 52.64
CA PRO A 388 27.67 -17.02 52.73
C PRO A 388 27.12 -17.23 54.16
N GLY A 389 25.79 -17.41 54.29
CA GLY A 389 25.12 -17.79 55.55
C GLY A 389 23.58 -17.98 55.49
N ILE A 390 23.12 -19.17 55.05
CA ILE A 390 22.02 -20.09 55.50
C ILE A 390 20.95 -19.57 56.51
N PRO A 391 19.65 -20.05 56.56
CA PRO A 391 18.97 -21.16 55.84
C PRO A 391 17.60 -20.89 55.18
N ASN A 392 17.22 -21.84 54.32
CA ASN A 392 15.87 -22.19 53.87
C ASN A 392 14.87 -22.41 55.01
N THR A 393 13.65 -21.88 54.88
CA THR A 393 12.41 -22.57 55.26
C THR A 393 11.30 -22.26 54.26
N THR A 394 10.58 -23.32 53.91
CA THR A 394 9.40 -23.41 53.05
C THR A 394 8.18 -22.74 53.68
N ASN A 395 7.31 -22.13 52.86
CA ASN A 395 5.87 -22.42 52.83
C ASN A 395 5.19 -21.64 51.68
N GLU A 396 4.56 -22.39 50.80
CA GLU A 396 3.46 -21.94 49.94
C GLU A 396 2.25 -21.63 50.82
N GLU A 397 1.62 -20.47 50.63
CA GLU A 397 0.22 -20.09 50.89
C GLU A 397 0.15 -18.59 51.24
N ASP A 398 -0.02 -17.73 50.23
CA ASP A 398 -0.90 -16.55 50.25
C ASP A 398 -0.67 -15.68 48.99
N LEU A 399 -1.55 -15.84 47.99
CA LEU A 399 -1.64 -14.89 46.86
C LEU A 399 -3.01 -14.22 46.89
N GLY A 400 -3.14 -13.25 47.80
CA GLY A 400 -4.13 -12.17 47.74
C GLY A 400 -3.66 -11.02 46.82
N PRO A 401 -4.58 -10.18 46.31
CA PRO A 401 -4.34 -9.36 45.12
C PRO A 401 -3.65 -8.05 45.47
N ASN A 402 -2.33 -7.93 45.22
CA ASN A 402 -1.64 -6.64 45.28
C ASN A 402 -1.14 -6.21 43.90
N SER A 403 -2.06 -5.60 43.17
CA SER A 403 -1.95 -5.08 41.80
C SER A 403 -1.17 -3.76 41.66
N ASN A 404 -0.18 -3.50 42.51
CA ASN A 404 0.50 -2.18 42.55
C ASN A 404 2.03 -2.21 42.46
N LEU A 405 2.68 -3.36 42.23
CA LEU A 405 4.15 -3.40 42.03
C LEU A 405 4.59 -3.65 40.57
N LEU A 406 3.68 -4.05 39.68
CA LEU A 406 3.93 -4.17 38.23
C LEU A 406 3.55 -2.91 37.42
N LYS A 407 3.15 -1.83 38.10
CA LYS A 407 2.75 -0.56 37.45
C LYS A 407 3.87 0.50 37.37
N SER A 408 5.08 0.23 37.88
CA SER A 408 6.14 1.24 37.97
C SER A 408 7.37 1.01 37.07
N ILE A 409 7.44 -0.06 36.26
CA ILE A 409 8.65 -0.37 35.46
C ILE A 409 8.45 -0.29 33.91
N HIS A 410 7.29 0.15 33.41
CA HIS A 410 7.08 0.38 31.96
C HIS A 410 6.72 1.81 31.56
N ARG A 411 7.14 2.81 32.34
CA ARG A 411 7.15 4.22 31.89
C ARG A 411 8.53 4.59 31.36
N SER A 412 8.88 4.14 30.16
CA SER A 412 9.87 4.83 29.34
C SER A 412 9.39 4.93 27.90
N GLN A 413 9.22 6.17 27.45
CA GLN A 413 9.09 6.62 26.06
C GLN A 413 7.78 6.29 25.33
N ALA A 414 6.65 6.77 25.87
CA ALA A 414 5.55 7.19 25.01
C ALA A 414 5.68 8.69 24.78
N VAL A 415 6.04 9.10 23.56
CA VAL A 415 5.88 10.49 23.10
C VAL A 415 4.37 10.82 23.15
N PRO A 416 3.94 11.97 23.69
CA PRO A 416 2.52 12.30 23.75
C PRO A 416 1.91 12.36 22.35
N ASP A 417 0.86 11.57 22.15
CA ASP A 417 0.03 11.51 20.94
C ASP A 417 -0.91 12.73 20.87
N GLN A 418 -0.32 13.92 20.72
CA GLN A 418 -1.05 15.20 20.59
C GLN A 418 -0.64 16.00 19.35
N THR A 419 0.00 15.36 18.38
CA THR A 419 0.34 16.02 17.11
C THR A 419 -0.79 15.80 16.10
N LYS A 420 -1.34 16.91 15.58
CA LYS A 420 -2.39 16.89 14.55
C LYS A 420 -1.88 16.10 13.34
N SER A 421 -2.69 15.17 12.83
CA SER A 421 -2.41 14.50 11.55
C SER A 421 -2.44 15.53 10.41
N LEU A 422 -1.44 15.47 9.53
CA LEU A 422 -1.39 16.26 8.32
C LEU A 422 -2.33 15.69 7.26
N THR A 423 -2.96 16.59 6.52
CA THR A 423 -3.83 16.29 5.39
C THR A 423 -3.32 16.99 4.12
N VAL A 424 -3.87 16.61 2.96
CA VAL A 424 -3.66 17.31 1.69
C VAL A 424 -4.05 18.79 1.73
N PHE A 425 -4.84 19.22 2.72
CA PHE A 425 -5.23 20.62 2.91
C PHE A 425 -4.22 21.42 3.74
N ASP A 426 -3.30 20.75 4.44
CA ASP A 426 -2.34 21.39 5.35
C ASP A 426 -1.00 21.70 4.67
N ILE A 427 -0.76 21.22 3.44
CA ILE A 427 0.50 21.44 2.70
C ILE A 427 0.24 22.12 1.36
N ALA A 428 1.15 22.99 0.95
CA ALA A 428 1.13 23.62 -0.36
C ALA A 428 1.81 22.76 -1.43
N SER A 429 2.82 21.96 -1.05
CA SER A 429 3.56 21.08 -1.97
C SER A 429 4.14 19.85 -1.26
N LEU A 430 4.31 18.74 -2.00
CA LEU A 430 4.96 17.52 -1.50
C LEU A 430 6.45 17.73 -1.16
N ALA A 431 7.06 18.81 -1.65
CA ALA A 431 8.43 19.19 -1.30
C ALA A 431 8.60 19.49 0.21
N GLU A 432 7.52 19.90 0.89
CA GLU A 432 7.52 20.15 2.34
C GLU A 432 7.75 18.87 3.18
N LEU A 433 7.61 17.70 2.54
CA LEU A 433 7.78 16.41 3.19
C LEU A 433 9.18 15.81 3.01
N GLU A 434 10.02 16.39 2.15
CA GLU A 434 11.37 15.88 1.89
C GLU A 434 12.26 15.94 3.13
N GLY A 435 13.10 14.92 3.33
CA GLY A 435 14.02 14.82 4.46
C GLY A 435 13.38 14.40 5.78
N ARG A 436 12.05 14.35 5.88
CA ARG A 436 11.36 13.87 7.09
C ARG A 436 11.71 12.41 7.37
N ARG A 437 11.82 12.06 8.65
CA ARG A 437 11.97 10.66 9.07
C ARG A 437 10.67 9.90 8.78
N ILE A 438 10.80 8.74 8.16
CA ILE A 438 9.71 7.81 7.86
C ILE A 438 9.27 7.12 9.15
N ARG A 439 7.95 6.99 9.35
CA ARG A 439 7.39 6.26 10.49
C ARG A 439 7.51 4.74 10.27
N SER A 440 8.36 4.08 11.05
CA SER A 440 8.51 2.62 11.06
C SER A 440 7.89 1.94 12.28
N ASP A 441 7.52 0.66 12.12
CA ASP A 441 7.11 -0.25 13.19
C ASP A 441 7.41 -1.69 12.74
N ASN A 442 7.13 -2.71 13.56
CA ASN A 442 7.49 -4.10 13.31
C ASN A 442 6.86 -4.73 12.05
N HIS A 443 5.81 -4.13 11.46
CA HIS A 443 5.30 -4.57 10.16
C HIS A 443 6.31 -4.31 9.02
N CYS A 444 7.20 -3.32 9.18
CA CYS A 444 8.21 -2.94 8.18
C CYS A 444 9.23 -4.06 7.91
N TYR A 445 9.34 -5.05 8.81
CA TYR A 445 10.09 -6.27 8.52
C TYR A 445 9.60 -6.97 7.24
N GLY A 446 8.30 -6.92 6.92
CA GLY A 446 7.78 -7.49 5.67
C GLY A 446 8.37 -6.84 4.42
N CYS A 447 8.60 -5.52 4.46
CA CYS A 447 9.19 -4.76 3.36
C CYS A 447 10.68 -5.04 3.18
N MET A 448 11.38 -5.33 4.29
CA MET A 448 12.81 -5.59 4.30
C MET A 448 13.17 -7.08 4.38
N ALA A 449 12.22 -8.00 4.29
CA ALA A 449 12.50 -9.44 4.34
C ALA A 449 12.79 -10.04 2.96
N GLY A 450 13.77 -10.94 2.88
CA GLY A 450 14.13 -11.70 1.68
C GLY A 450 14.61 -10.79 0.55
N SER A 451 14.03 -10.95 -0.64
CA SER A 451 14.32 -10.08 -1.80
C SER A 451 13.78 -8.64 -1.65
N GLY A 452 13.12 -8.33 -0.53
CA GLY A 452 12.37 -7.10 -0.34
C GLY A 452 10.97 -7.17 -0.95
N SER A 453 10.08 -6.28 -0.53
CA SER A 453 8.76 -6.12 -1.16
C SER A 453 8.85 -5.12 -2.30
N SER A 454 8.71 -5.58 -3.56
CA SER A 454 8.84 -4.73 -4.75
C SER A 454 7.59 -3.88 -5.03
N CYS A 455 6.97 -3.32 -3.99
CA CYS A 455 5.66 -2.64 -4.06
C CYS A 455 5.56 -1.54 -5.14
N THR A 456 6.67 -0.92 -5.53
CA THR A 456 6.75 0.15 -6.55
C THR A 456 6.95 -0.34 -7.98
N GLY A 457 7.19 -1.64 -8.18
CA GLY A 457 7.64 -2.15 -9.47
C GLY A 457 9.04 -1.67 -9.89
N ALA A 458 9.76 -0.95 -9.02
CA ALA A 458 11.18 -0.71 -9.19
C ALA A 458 11.93 -2.00 -8.85
N ALA A 459 12.37 -2.71 -9.88
CA ALA A 459 13.36 -3.76 -9.69
C ALA A 459 14.55 -3.16 -8.93
N VAL A 460 14.99 -3.83 -7.87
CA VAL A 460 16.37 -3.65 -7.41
C VAL A 460 17.22 -4.12 -8.58
N ALA A 461 17.72 -3.17 -9.39
CA ALA A 461 18.70 -3.48 -10.41
C ALA A 461 19.93 -4.01 -9.68
N SER A 462 20.19 -5.31 -9.83
CA SER A 462 21.44 -5.95 -9.46
C SER A 462 22.58 -5.46 -10.36
#